data_AF-A0A8J3V562-F1
#
_entry.id   AF-A0A8J3V562-F1
#
_cell.length_a   1.000
_cell.length_b   1.000
_cell.length_c   1.000
_cell.angle_alpha   90.00
_cell.angle_beta   90.00
_cell.angle_gamma   90.00
#
_symmetry.space_group_name_H-M   'P 1'
#
loop_
_entity.id
_entity.type
_entity.pdbx_description
1 polymer ?
#
loop_
_entity_poly.entity_id
_entity_poly.type
_entity_poly.pdbx_seq_one_letter_code
_entity_poly.pdbx_strand_id
1 'polypeptide(L)'
;MVARVVVGDLRVQRIGRKDGRRSWTIVWPEGTVHAEADRFLRLHEGSGTQKTNAYYLVDHLRWLERESLTFEQVGLRDLERYMGIVGAA
;
A
#
# COMPACT_ATOMS: atom_id res chain seq x y z
N MET A 1 15.76 14.22 8.26
CA MET A 1 14.86 13.35 7.50
C MET A 1 14.33 14.12 6.30
N VAL A 2 14.71 13.74 5.09
CA VAL A 2 14.16 14.37 3.88
C VAL A 2 12.85 13.67 3.58
N ALA A 3 11.72 14.34 3.81
CA ALA A 3 10.44 13.87 3.31
C ALA A 3 10.50 13.95 1.79
N ARG A 4 10.71 12.81 1.11
CA ARG A 4 10.61 12.74 -0.34
C ARG A 4 9.15 13.06 -0.69
N VAL A 5 8.93 14.22 -1.30
CA VAL A 5 7.62 14.59 -1.82
C VAL A 5 7.38 13.69 -3.02
N VAL A 6 6.47 12.73 -2.86
CA VAL A 6 6.04 11.83 -3.92
C VAL A 6 4.78 12.43 -4.52
N VAL A 7 4.94 13.24 -5.57
CA VAL A 7 3.85 13.76 -6.39
C VAL A 7 3.62 12.77 -7.52
N GLY A 8 2.41 12.21 -7.62
CA GLY A 8 2.06 11.27 -8.69
C GLY A 8 2.08 9.78 -8.32
N ASP A 9 2.37 9.39 -7.07
CA ASP A 9 2.27 7.96 -6.66
C ASP A 9 1.17 7.74 -5.60
N LEU A 10 0.80 6.47 -5.44
CA LEU A 10 0.00 5.94 -4.34
C LEU A 10 0.52 6.42 -2.97
N ARG A 11 -0.37 6.75 -2.04
CA ARG A 11 -0.01 7.20 -0.68
C ARG A 11 -0.88 6.57 0.40
N VAL A 12 -0.29 6.34 1.56
CA VAL A 12 -1.01 5.93 2.76
C VAL A 12 -1.75 7.14 3.33
N GLN A 13 -3.05 6.97 3.61
CA GLN A 13 -3.90 8.00 4.18
C GLN A 13 -4.67 7.46 5.39
N ARG A 14 -4.73 8.27 6.46
CA ARG A 14 -5.62 8.02 7.59
C ARG A 14 -6.98 8.64 7.31
N ILE A 15 -8.04 7.87 7.43
CA ILE A 15 -9.41 8.29 7.22
C ILE A 15 -10.28 8.05 8.46
N GLY A 16 -11.26 8.92 8.67
CA GLY A 16 -12.34 8.70 9.63
C GLY A 16 -13.42 7.83 8.98
N ARG A 17 -13.86 6.79 9.67
CA ARG A 17 -14.97 5.93 9.26
C ARG A 17 -16.28 6.41 9.89
N LYS A 18 -17.42 5.97 9.33
CA LYS A 18 -18.77 6.36 9.78
C LYS A 18 -19.06 5.97 11.24
N ASP A 19 -18.36 4.97 11.75
CA ASP A 19 -18.43 4.49 13.14
C ASP A 19 -17.52 5.27 14.11
N GLY A 20 -16.90 6.37 13.66
CA GLY A 20 -15.98 7.19 14.45
C GLY A 20 -14.57 6.60 14.59
N ARG A 21 -14.31 5.42 14.03
CA ARG A 21 -12.97 4.81 14.07
C ARG A 21 -12.03 5.48 13.08
N ARG A 22 -10.74 5.47 13.41
CA ARG A 22 -9.67 5.86 12.50
C ARG A 22 -9.13 4.61 11.82
N SER A 23 -9.03 4.65 10.50
CA SER A 23 -8.49 3.57 9.68
C SER A 23 -7.39 4.11 8.77
N TRP A 24 -6.44 3.24 8.44
CA TRP A 24 -5.44 3.49 7.42
C TRP A 24 -5.88 2.85 6.10
N THR A 25 -5.75 3.59 5.00
CA THR A 25 -6.04 3.15 3.65
C THR A 25 -4.97 3.64 2.68
N ILE A 26 -5.04 3.24 1.42
CA ILE A 26 -4.15 3.70 0.36
C ILE A 26 -4.99 4.43 -0.68
N VAL A 27 -4.52 5.59 -1.13
CA VAL A 27 -5.18 6.39 -2.16
C VAL A 27 -4.25 6.63 -3.35
N TRP A 28 -4.84 6.68 -4.53
CA TRP A 28 -4.23 7.15 -5.76
C TRP A 28 -3.83 8.62 -5.66
N PRO A 29 -2.97 9.13 -6.56
CA PRO A 29 -2.58 10.53 -6.59
C PRO A 29 -3.78 11.48 -6.59
N GLU A 30 -4.82 11.13 -7.33
CA GLU A 30 -6.09 11.86 -7.50
C GLU A 30 -6.95 11.86 -6.23
N GLY A 31 -6.56 11.09 -5.20
CA GLY A 31 -7.26 10.99 -3.92
C GLY A 31 -8.37 9.94 -3.89
N THR A 32 -8.56 9.17 -4.96
CA THR A 32 -9.45 8.00 -4.96
C THR A 32 -8.83 6.86 -4.16
N VAL A 33 -9.66 6.11 -3.44
CA VAL A 33 -9.19 4.96 -2.64
C VAL A 33 -8.82 3.80 -3.56
N HIS A 34 -7.69 3.15 -3.29
CA HIS A 34 -7.32 1.90 -3.93
C HIS A 34 -8.16 0.76 -3.35
N ALA A 35 -9.14 0.27 -4.12
CA ALA A 35 -10.21 -0.59 -3.62
C ALA A 35 -9.72 -1.93 -3.02
N GLU A 36 -8.78 -2.60 -3.68
CA GLU A 36 -8.24 -3.89 -3.21
C GLU A 36 -7.43 -3.74 -1.91
N ALA A 37 -6.57 -2.71 -1.86
CA ALA A 37 -5.84 -2.36 -0.66
C ALA A 37 -6.78 -2.00 0.50
N ASP A 38 -7.83 -1.21 0.26
CA ASP A 38 -8.82 -0.87 1.29
C ASP A 38 -9.55 -2.12 1.80
N ARG A 39 -9.91 -3.06 0.91
CA ARG A 39 -10.51 -4.34 1.30
C ARG A 39 -9.60 -5.14 2.22
N PHE A 40 -8.31 -5.25 1.89
CA PHE A 40 -7.32 -5.96 2.72
C PHE A 40 -7.09 -5.27 4.07
N LEU A 41 -6.98 -3.94 4.09
CA LEU A 41 -6.71 -3.17 5.31
C LEU A 41 -7.90 -3.17 6.28
N ARG A 42 -9.13 -3.34 5.79
CA ARG A 42 -10.32 -3.54 6.63
C ARG A 42 -10.29 -4.83 7.44
N LEU A 43 -9.64 -5.89 6.95
CA LEU A 43 -9.47 -7.14 7.71
C LEU A 43 -8.64 -6.93 8.99
N HIS A 44 -7.86 -5.86 9.03
CA HIS A 44 -6.99 -5.49 10.14
C HIS A 44 -7.51 -4.26 10.89
N GLU A 45 -8.76 -3.85 10.67
CA GLU A 45 -9.31 -2.66 11.29
C GLU A 45 -9.37 -2.77 12.81
N GLY A 46 -8.87 -1.73 13.50
CA GLY A 46 -8.73 -1.74 14.96
C GLY A 46 -7.49 -2.47 15.48
N SER A 47 -6.72 -3.15 14.62
CA SER A 47 -5.43 -3.73 15.01
C SER A 47 -4.31 -2.68 14.99
N GLY A 48 -3.32 -2.83 15.87
CA GLY A 48 -2.09 -2.03 15.80
C GLY A 48 -1.28 -2.29 14.52
N THR A 49 -1.53 -3.41 13.83
CA THR A 49 -0.82 -3.83 12.63
C THR A 49 -1.37 -3.19 11.35
N GLN A 50 -2.57 -2.62 11.35
CA GLN A 50 -3.16 -1.99 10.15
C GLN A 50 -2.26 -0.92 9.55
N LYS A 51 -1.67 -0.07 10.38
CA LYS A 51 -0.76 1.00 9.94
C LYS A 51 0.47 0.40 9.26
N THR A 52 1.10 -0.57 9.91
CA THR A 52 2.29 -1.25 9.40
C THR A 52 2.00 -1.94 8.08
N ASN A 53 0.88 -2.66 7.99
CA ASN A 53 0.42 -3.30 6.76
C ASN A 53 0.18 -2.28 5.64
N ALA A 54 -0.37 -1.10 5.93
CA ALA A 54 -0.59 -0.06 4.93
C ALA A 54 0.73 0.46 4.34
N TYR A 55 1.78 0.62 5.16
CA TYR A 55 3.09 1.06 4.69
C TYR A 55 3.82 -0.02 3.88
N TYR A 56 3.73 -1.30 4.27
CA TYR A 56 4.28 -2.37 3.44
C TYR A 56 3.53 -2.52 2.11
N LEU A 57 2.21 -2.41 2.15
CA LEU A 57 1.39 -2.57 0.96
C LEU A 57 1.56 -1.43 -0.04
N VAL A 58 1.71 -0.17 0.41
CA VAL A 58 1.96 0.95 -0.52
C VAL A 58 3.30 0.82 -1.23
N ASP A 59 4.31 0.29 -0.55
CA ASP A 59 5.63 0.09 -1.15
C ASP A 59 5.58 -0.98 -2.24
N HIS A 60 4.92 -2.10 -1.96
CA HIS A 60 4.69 -3.16 -2.93
C HIS A 60 3.88 -2.67 -4.15
N LEU A 61 2.80 -1.92 -3.92
CA LEU A 61 1.98 -1.38 -5.01
C LEU A 61 2.76 -0.41 -5.93
N ARG A 62 3.62 0.43 -5.36
CA ARG A 62 4.50 1.33 -6.13
C ARG A 62 5.53 0.54 -6.94
N TRP A 63 6.00 -0.58 -6.40
CA TRP A 63 6.90 -1.47 -7.14
C TRP A 63 6.18 -2.12 -8.33
N LEU A 64 4.95 -2.60 -8.13
CA LEU A 64 4.14 -3.16 -9.22
C LEU A 64 3.88 -2.15 -10.34
N GLU A 65 3.51 -0.92 -9.99
CA GLU A 65 3.30 0.16 -10.95
C GLU A 65 4.56 0.44 -11.79
N ARG A 66 5.75 0.47 -11.16
CA ARG A 66 7.02 0.67 -11.86
C ARG A 66 7.38 -0.47 -12.81
N GLU A 67 7.06 -1.70 -12.45
CA GLU A 67 7.28 -2.88 -13.29
C GLU A 67 6.13 -3.12 -14.30
N SER A 68 5.12 -2.24 -14.35
CA SER A 68 3.91 -2.40 -15.17
C SER A 68 3.18 -3.73 -14.92
N LEU A 69 3.19 -4.19 -13.67
CA LEU A 69 2.52 -5.40 -13.21
C LEU A 69 1.20 -5.05 -12.52
N THR A 70 0.20 -5.91 -12.70
CA THR A 70 -1.04 -5.87 -11.90
C THR A 70 -1.05 -6.98 -10.86
N PHE A 71 -1.84 -6.85 -9.81
CA PHE A 71 -1.96 -7.86 -8.74
C PHE A 71 -2.22 -9.28 -9.27
N GLU A 72 -3.01 -9.40 -10.34
CA GLU A 72 -3.36 -10.69 -10.95
C GLU A 72 -2.22 -11.30 -11.78
N GLN A 73 -1.24 -10.48 -12.17
CA GLN A 73 -0.13 -10.88 -13.03
C GLN A 73 1.16 -11.16 -12.27
N VAL A 74 1.25 -10.80 -10.98
CA VAL A 74 2.43 -11.02 -10.15
C VAL A 74 2.68 -12.52 -9.97
N GLY A 75 3.82 -13.00 -10.45
CA GLY A 75 4.29 -14.36 -10.23
C GLY A 75 5.34 -14.47 -9.12
N LEU A 76 5.78 -15.71 -8.85
CA LEU A 76 6.80 -15.99 -7.84
C LEU A 76 8.14 -15.27 -8.14
N ARG A 77 8.56 -15.22 -9.41
CA ARG A 77 9.80 -14.53 -9.84
C ARG A 77 9.74 -13.02 -9.64
N ASP A 78 8.54 -12.44 -9.72
CA ASP A 78 8.31 -11.03 -9.45
C ASP A 78 8.46 -10.76 -7.95
N LEU A 79 7.91 -11.64 -7.12
CA LEU A 79 8.09 -11.59 -5.67
C LEU A 79 9.56 -11.72 -5.25
N GLU A 80 10.32 -12.63 -5.84
CA GLU A 80 11.77 -12.76 -5.58
C GLU A 80 12.55 -11.48 -5.92
N ARG A 81 12.23 -10.84 -7.05
CA ARG A 81 12.82 -9.55 -7.43
C ARG A 81 12.47 -8.45 -6.44
N TYR A 82 11.21 -8.37 -6.03
CA TYR A 82 10.77 -7.44 -5.01
C TYR A 82 11.52 -7.66 -3.69
N MET A 83 11.62 -8.91 -3.21
CA MET A 83 12.36 -9.28 -2.00
C MET A 83 13.84 -8.86 -2.07
N GLY A 84 14.50 -9.08 -3.20
CA GLY A 84 15.87 -8.62 -3.42
C GLY A 84 16.04 -7.10 -3.38
N ILE A 85 15.04 -6.34 -3.87
CA ILE A 85 15.05 -4.86 -3.83
C ILE A 85 14.85 -4.33 -2.40
N VAL A 86 13.97 -4.95 -1.61
CA VAL A 86 13.72 -4.53 -0.22
C VAL A 86 14.77 -5.04 0.77
N GLY A 87 15.80 -5.75 0.28
CA GLY A 87 16.95 -6.20 1.08
C GLY A 87 16.73 -7.49 1.87
N ALA A 88 15.70 -8.27 1.51
CA ALA A 88 15.57 -9.64 2.01
C ALA A 88 16.48 -10.54 1.15
N ALA A 89 17.57 -11.02 1.75
CA ALA A 89 18.51 -11.99 1.18
C ALA A 89 18.46 -13.30 1.97
#